data_AF-B3QYT0-F1
#
_entry.id   AF-B3QYT0-F1
#
_cell.length_a   1.000
_cell.length_b   1.000
_cell.length_c   1.000
_cell.angle_alpha   90.00
_cell.angle_beta   90.00
_cell.angle_gamma   90.00
#
_symmetry.space_group_name_H-M   'P 1'
#
loop_
_entity.id
_entity.type
_entity.pdbx_description
1 polymer ?
#
loop_
_entity_poly.entity_id
_entity_poly.type
_entity_poly.pdbx_seq_one_letter_code
_entity_poly.pdbx_strand_id
1 'polypeptide(L)'
;MAINKRALKYFQNGFNCAQATLKAYQEEYGCENQDDIDALFTAGRGRVEGGICGSLYAAKQVLKDEELADLLHRSFVKYIGSAVCWEIRSVDKYSCHACVDLNCQLFQKILETKCEMKPVQ
;
A
#
# COMPACT_ATOMS: atom_id res chain seq x y z
N MET A 1 -6.57 15.67 -3.37
CA MET A 1 -5.85 15.29 -2.14
C MET A 1 -4.85 14.22 -2.52
N ALA A 2 -3.60 14.27 -2.07
CA ALA A 2 -2.63 13.21 -2.38
C ALA A 2 -3.09 11.85 -1.80
N ILE A 3 -2.82 10.75 -2.49
CA ILE A 3 -3.37 9.43 -2.15
C ILE A 3 -2.96 8.97 -0.75
N ASN A 4 -1.74 9.30 -0.32
CA ASN A 4 -1.24 9.04 1.01
C ASN A 4 -2.07 9.77 2.08
N LYS A 5 -2.40 11.05 1.87
CA LYS A 5 -3.23 11.81 2.80
C LYS A 5 -4.64 11.23 2.91
N ARG A 6 -5.20 10.74 1.80
CA ARG A 6 -6.49 10.06 1.79
C ARG A 6 -6.44 8.73 2.55
N ALA A 7 -5.43 7.90 2.29
CA ALA A 7 -5.25 6.62 2.99
C ALA A 7 -5.09 6.83 4.51
N LEU A 8 -4.32 7.84 4.93
CA LEU A 8 -4.15 8.16 6.33
C LEU A 8 -5.45 8.61 7.01
N LYS A 9 -6.31 9.35 6.30
CA LYS A 9 -7.63 9.72 6.80
C LYS A 9 -8.50 8.48 7.05
N TYR A 10 -8.50 7.51 6.13
CA TYR A 10 -9.21 6.24 6.35
C TYR A 10 -8.65 5.46 7.54
N PHE A 11 -7.33 5.38 7.65
CA PHE A 11 -6.68 4.70 8.77
C PHE A 11 -7.04 5.33 10.12
N GLN A 12 -7.09 6.66 10.20
CA GLN A 12 -7.54 7.39 11.39
C GLN A 12 -9.02 7.16 11.72
N ASN A 13 -9.83 6.81 10.73
CA ASN A 13 -11.25 6.50 10.87
C ASN A 13 -11.55 5.02 11.15
N GLY A 14 -10.57 4.26 11.66
CA GLY A 14 -10.77 2.89 12.14
C GLY A 14 -10.50 1.79 11.11
N PHE A 15 -10.12 2.14 9.88
CA PHE A 15 -9.69 1.16 8.88
C PHE A 15 -8.32 0.61 9.26
N ASN A 16 -8.06 -0.68 9.00
CA ASN A 16 -6.71 -1.19 9.12
C ASN A 16 -5.81 -0.70 7.96
N CYS A 17 -4.50 -0.95 8.05
CA CYS A 17 -3.53 -0.44 7.05
C CYS A 17 -3.78 -0.95 5.62
N ALA A 18 -4.30 -2.16 5.44
CA ALA A 18 -4.63 -2.71 4.13
C ALA A 18 -5.90 -2.03 3.57
N GLN A 19 -6.97 -2.01 4.36
CA GLN A 19 -8.25 -1.41 3.98
C GLN A 19 -8.10 0.08 3.65
N ALA A 20 -7.38 0.83 4.49
CA ALA A 20 -7.18 2.27 4.31
C ALA A 20 -6.44 2.59 3.00
N THR A 21 -5.44 1.78 2.66
CA THR A 21 -4.67 1.91 1.42
C THR A 21 -5.54 1.57 0.22
N LEU A 22 -6.23 0.42 0.26
CA LEU A 22 -7.09 0.00 -0.84
C LEU A 22 -8.22 0.99 -1.11
N LYS A 23 -8.91 1.48 -0.07
CA LYS A 23 -10.01 2.45 -0.25
C LYS A 23 -9.51 3.75 -0.88
N ALA A 24 -8.33 4.22 -0.48
CA ALA A 24 -7.73 5.41 -1.08
C ALA A 24 -7.39 5.22 -2.56
N TYR A 25 -6.99 4.01 -2.96
CA TYR A 25 -6.66 3.69 -4.35
C TYR A 25 -7.93 3.54 -5.18
N GLN A 26 -8.93 2.84 -4.65
CA GLN A 26 -10.23 2.70 -5.30
C GLN A 26 -10.88 4.05 -5.63
N GLU A 27 -10.83 5.01 -4.70
CA GLU A 27 -11.36 6.35 -4.94
C GLU A 27 -10.54 7.16 -5.94
N GLU A 28 -9.21 7.03 -5.93
CA GLU A 28 -8.35 7.79 -6.84
C GLU A 28 -8.49 7.31 -8.30
N TYR A 29 -8.67 6.00 -8.50
CA TYR A 29 -8.71 5.38 -9.83
C TYR A 29 -10.12 4.98 -10.28
N GLY A 30 -11.16 5.32 -9.51
CA GLY A 30 -12.56 5.07 -9.86
C GLY A 30 -12.92 3.58 -9.92
N CYS A 31 -12.28 2.74 -9.11
CA CYS A 31 -12.51 1.29 -9.06
C CYS A 31 -13.08 0.84 -7.71
N GLU A 32 -14.09 1.56 -7.22
CA GLU A 32 -14.76 1.27 -5.94
C GLU A 32 -15.39 -0.12 -5.92
N ASN A 33 -14.96 -0.92 -4.95
CA ASN A 33 -15.51 -2.24 -4.66
C ASN A 33 -15.48 -2.50 -3.15
N GLN A 34 -16.64 -2.45 -2.51
CA GLN A 34 -16.74 -2.61 -1.06
C GLN A 34 -16.37 -4.03 -0.60
N ASP A 35 -16.66 -5.06 -1.41
CA ASP A 35 -16.36 -6.44 -1.07
C ASP A 35 -14.85 -6.65 -0.89
N ASP A 36 -14.02 -6.00 -1.71
CA ASP A 36 -12.55 -6.07 -1.59
C ASP A 36 -12.05 -5.40 -0.29
N ILE A 37 -12.73 -4.35 0.17
CA ILE A 37 -12.41 -3.68 1.44
C ILE A 37 -12.81 -4.55 2.63
N ASP A 38 -13.98 -5.17 2.55
CA ASP A 38 -14.52 -6.01 3.61
C ASP A 38 -13.74 -7.32 3.75
N ALA A 39 -13.27 -7.89 2.63
CA ALA A 39 -12.36 -9.03 2.62
C ALA A 39 -11.06 -8.78 3.41
N LEU A 40 -10.64 -7.51 3.53
CA LEU A 40 -9.46 -7.11 4.29
C LEU A 40 -9.75 -6.76 5.74
N PHE A 41 -10.97 -6.93 6.25
CA PHE A 41 -11.32 -6.54 7.63
C PHE A 41 -10.42 -7.18 8.70
N THR A 42 -10.07 -8.46 8.52
CA THR A 42 -9.21 -9.22 9.46
C THR A 42 -7.71 -9.09 9.18
N ALA A 43 -7.32 -8.42 8.08
CA ALA A 43 -5.96 -8.33 7.56
C ALA A 43 -4.98 -7.48 8.40
N GLY A 44 -5.48 -6.77 9.42
CA GLY A 44 -4.68 -5.92 10.28
C GLY A 44 -3.56 -6.67 11.02
N ARG A 45 -2.50 -5.94 11.40
CA ARG A 45 -1.37 -6.44 12.22
C ARG A 45 -0.58 -7.60 11.59
N GLY A 46 -0.49 -7.65 10.26
CA GLY A 46 0.26 -8.70 9.55
C GLY A 46 -0.52 -10.00 9.43
N ARG A 47 -1.85 -9.94 9.37
CA ARG A 47 -2.73 -11.10 9.15
C ARG A 47 -3.06 -11.33 7.68
N VAL A 48 -2.50 -10.54 6.78
CA VAL A 48 -2.47 -10.86 5.35
C VAL A 48 -1.59 -12.08 5.10
N GLU A 49 -1.74 -12.67 3.92
CA GLU A 49 -0.89 -13.75 3.45
C GLU A 49 0.61 -13.39 3.56
N GLY A 50 1.41 -14.35 4.03
CA GLY A 50 2.85 -14.17 4.24
C GLY A 50 3.23 -13.21 5.38
N GLY A 51 2.27 -12.70 6.16
CA GLY A 51 2.54 -11.82 7.29
C GLY A 51 3.08 -10.44 6.91
N ILE A 52 2.97 -10.06 5.64
CA ILE A 52 3.55 -8.82 5.11
C ILE A 52 2.79 -7.58 5.58
N CYS A 53 3.37 -6.39 5.35
CA CYS A 53 2.72 -5.12 5.63
C CYS A 53 1.41 -5.01 4.82
N GLY A 54 0.29 -4.80 5.51
CA GLY A 54 -1.03 -4.76 4.86
C GLY A 54 -1.18 -3.68 3.80
N SER A 55 -0.53 -2.52 3.98
CA SER A 55 -0.52 -1.45 2.97
C SER A 55 0.22 -1.88 1.70
N LEU A 56 1.38 -2.52 1.84
CA LEU A 56 2.15 -3.06 0.72
C LEU A 56 1.38 -4.18 0.02
N TYR A 57 0.77 -5.09 0.78
CA TYR A 57 -0.08 -6.15 0.24
C TYR A 57 -1.19 -5.57 -0.65
N ALA A 58 -2.00 -4.65 -0.11
CA ALA A 58 -3.09 -4.02 -0.86
C ALA A 58 -2.59 -3.34 -2.14
N ALA A 59 -1.46 -2.64 -2.06
CA ALA A 59 -0.89 -1.96 -3.21
C ALA A 59 -0.43 -2.92 -4.31
N LYS A 60 0.16 -4.07 -3.95
CA LYS A 60 0.52 -5.12 -4.91
C LYS A 60 -0.72 -5.71 -5.61
N GLN A 61 -1.85 -5.86 -4.91
CA GLN A 61 -3.08 -6.35 -5.53
C GLN A 61 -3.66 -5.36 -6.55
N VAL A 62 -3.49 -4.06 -6.30
CA VAL A 62 -3.92 -3.01 -7.24
C VAL A 62 -2.97 -2.93 -8.44
N LEU A 63 -1.67 -3.16 -8.23
CA LEU A 63 -0.69 -3.29 -9.32
C LEU A 63 -0.82 -4.67 -9.98
N LYS A 64 -1.61 -4.77 -11.05
CA LYS A 64 -1.70 -5.98 -11.88
C LYS A 64 -0.42 -6.27 -12.70
N ASP A 65 0.54 -5.36 -12.66
CA ASP A 65 1.84 -5.48 -13.31
C ASP A 65 2.88 -5.96 -12.30
N GLU A 66 3.42 -7.16 -12.53
CA GLU A 66 4.36 -7.82 -11.62
C GLU A 66 5.67 -7.02 -11.47
N GLU A 67 6.17 -6.40 -12.53
CA GLU A 67 7.42 -5.62 -12.47
C GLU A 67 7.25 -4.38 -11.58
N LEU A 68 6.11 -3.70 -11.68
CA LEU A 68 5.79 -2.57 -10.81
C LEU A 68 5.56 -3.02 -9.37
N ALA A 69 4.87 -4.14 -9.16
CA ALA A 69 4.64 -4.70 -7.84
C ALA A 69 5.97 -5.06 -7.15
N ASP A 70 6.92 -5.64 -7.89
CA ASP A 70 8.26 -5.96 -7.40
C ASP A 70 9.13 -4.73 -7.20
N LEU A 71 9.02 -3.72 -8.06
CA LEU A 71 9.69 -2.43 -7.85
C LEU A 71 9.18 -1.73 -6.60
N LEU A 72 7.87 -1.73 -6.37
CA LEU A 72 7.25 -1.19 -5.17
C LEU A 72 7.73 -1.95 -3.93
N HIS A 73 7.70 -3.28 -3.96
CA HIS A 73 8.17 -4.12 -2.87
C HIS A 73 9.63 -3.81 -2.51
N ARG A 74 10.54 -3.85 -3.50
CA ARG A 74 11.96 -3.57 -3.28
C ARG A 74 12.19 -2.15 -2.77
N SER A 75 11.47 -1.17 -3.29
CA SER A 75 11.56 0.22 -2.83
C SER A 75 11.09 0.35 -1.38
N PHE A 76 9.96 -0.26 -1.04
CA PHE A 76 9.44 -0.26 0.33
C PHE A 76 10.45 -0.88 1.30
N VAL A 77 10.98 -2.07 0.98
CA VAL A 77 12.00 -2.75 1.79
C VAL A 77 13.27 -1.92 1.92
N LYS A 78 13.71 -1.24 0.86
CA LYS A 78 14.89 -0.36 0.91
C LYS A 78 14.76 0.77 1.94
N TYR A 79 13.56 1.33 2.11
CA TYR A 79 13.32 2.44 3.04
C TYR A 79 12.94 1.99 4.46
N ILE A 80 12.16 0.92 4.58
CA ILE A 80 11.63 0.42 5.87
C ILE A 80 12.53 -0.64 6.50
N GLY A 81 13.27 -1.40 5.69
CA GLY A 81 14.17 -2.47 6.10
C GLY A 81 13.55 -3.88 6.05
N SER A 82 12.22 -4.00 6.00
CA SER A 82 11.51 -5.28 5.83
C SER A 82 10.14 -5.06 5.20
N ALA A 83 9.59 -6.12 4.59
CA ALA A 83 8.20 -6.20 4.17
C ALA A 83 7.30 -6.90 5.21
N VAL A 84 7.88 -7.61 6.18
CA VAL A 84 7.14 -8.41 7.17
C VAL A 84 6.65 -7.54 8.31
N CYS A 85 5.34 -7.53 8.57
CA CYS A 85 4.74 -6.59 9.51
C CYS A 85 5.26 -6.75 10.94
N TRP A 86 5.50 -7.99 11.38
CA TRP A 86 6.05 -8.25 12.71
C TRP A 86 7.48 -7.73 12.86
N GLU A 87 8.35 -7.92 11.86
CA GLU A 87 9.72 -7.42 11.87
C GLU A 87 9.78 -5.89 11.88
N ILE A 88 8.93 -5.23 11.09
CA ILE A 88 8.84 -3.76 11.08
C ILE A 88 8.46 -3.24 12.47
N ARG A 89 7.48 -3.90 13.12
CA ARG A 89 6.97 -3.51 14.43
C ARG A 89 7.93 -3.85 15.57
N SER A 90 8.72 -4.92 15.46
CA SER A 90 9.63 -5.36 16.52
C SER A 90 10.84 -4.42 16.67
N VAL A 91 11.21 -3.71 15.61
CA VAL A 91 12.28 -2.70 15.62
C VAL A 91 11.81 -1.36 16.21
N ASP A 92 10.49 -1.16 16.38
CA ASP A 92 9.85 0.05 16.93
C ASP A 92 10.30 1.39 16.28
N LYS A 93 10.77 1.32 15.03
CA LYS A 93 11.26 2.49 14.28
C LYS A 93 10.19 3.11 13.38
N TYR A 94 9.27 2.29 12.86
CA TYR A 94 8.25 2.72 11.90
C TYR A 94 6.86 2.30 12.38
N SER A 95 5.94 3.27 12.43
CA SER A 95 4.53 3.02 12.72
C SER A 95 3.78 2.53 11.48
N CYS A 96 2.61 1.90 11.68
CA CYS A 96 1.70 1.58 10.57
C CYS A 96 1.35 2.83 9.74
N HIS A 97 1.22 3.99 10.40
CA HIS A 97 0.98 5.26 9.73
C HIS A 97 2.14 5.63 8.79
N ALA A 98 3.39 5.50 9.24
CA ALA A 98 4.56 5.78 8.41
C ALA A 98 4.64 4.82 7.22
N CYS A 99 4.31 3.54 7.44
CA CYS A 99 4.28 2.54 6.37
C CYS A 99 3.22 2.86 5.32
N VAL A 100 1.99 3.23 5.73
CA VAL A 100 0.92 3.62 4.80
C VAL A 100 1.31 4.86 4.00
N ASP A 101 1.83 5.89 4.67
CA ASP A 101 2.23 7.15 4.04
C ASP A 101 3.31 6.95 2.98
N LEU A 102 4.38 6.21 3.33
CA LEU A 102 5.48 5.92 2.43
C LEU A 102 5.03 5.04 1.25
N ASN A 103 4.30 3.96 1.53
CA ASN A 103 3.86 3.02 0.49
C ASN A 103 3.01 3.72 -0.58
N CYS A 104 2.09 4.60 -0.16
CA CYS A 104 1.28 5.41 -1.05
C CYS A 104 2.12 6.36 -1.92
N GLN A 105 3.13 7.01 -1.34
CA GLN A 105 4.03 7.90 -2.11
C GLN A 105 4.87 7.12 -3.13
N LEU A 106 5.42 5.97 -2.75
CA LEU A 106 6.17 5.11 -3.66
C LEU A 106 5.30 4.61 -4.80
N PHE A 107 4.06 4.20 -4.50
CA PHE A 107 3.09 3.75 -5.50
C PHE A 107 2.82 4.84 -6.55
N GLN A 108 2.52 6.08 -6.12
CA GLN A 108 2.31 7.20 -7.06
C GLN A 108 3.54 7.46 -7.92
N LYS A 109 4.72 7.55 -7.30
CA LYS A 109 5.97 7.80 -8.01
C LYS A 109 6.26 6.75 -9.08
N ILE A 110 6.00 5.48 -8.79
CA ILE A 110 6.21 4.38 -9.74
C ILE A 110 5.25 4.51 -10.93
N LEU A 111 3.97 4.84 -10.70
CA LEU A 111 3.00 5.03 -11.77
C LEU A 111 3.30 6.26 -12.63
N GLU A 112 3.73 7.37 -12.01
CA GLU A 112 4.17 8.57 -12.72
C GLU A 112 5.37 8.28 -13.63
N THR A 113 6.39 7.59 -13.09
CA THR A 113 7.58 7.21 -13.86
C THR A 113 7.23 6.28 -15.03
N LYS A 114 6.28 5.34 -14.87
CA LYS A 114 5.82 4.50 -15.99
C LYS A 114 5.04 5.30 -17.04
N CYS A 115 4.28 6.32 -16.64
CA CYS A 115 3.55 7.18 -17.57
C CYS A 115 4.51 7.98 -18.46
N GLU A 116 5.66 8.39 -17.93
CA GLU A 116 6.76 9.03 -18.68
C GLU A 116 7.52 8.06 -19.60
N MET A 117 7.43 6.74 -19.33
CA MET A 117 8.10 5.69 -20.13
C MET A 117 7.19 4.99 -21.14
N LYS A 118 5.98 5.48 -21.45
CA LYS A 118 5.20 4.91 -22.55
C LYS A 118 6.00 5.06 -23.85
N PRO A 119 6.39 3.97 -24.54
CA PRO A 119 6.95 4.10 -25.87
C PRO A 119 5.88 4.77 -26.75
N VAL A 120 6.33 5.78 -27.50
CA VAL A 120 5.63 6.22 -28.72
C VAL A 120 5.40 4.96 -29.55
N GLN A 121 4.14 4.56 -29.67
CA GLN A 121 3.68 3.65 -30.71
C GLN A 121 2.82 4.45 -31.67
#